data_AF-A0A6P0P2P7-F1
#
_entry.id   AF-A0A6P0P2P7-F1
#
_cell.length_a   1.000
_cell.length_b   1.000
_cell.length_c   1.000
_cell.angle_alpha   90.00
_cell.angle_beta   90.00
_cell.angle_gamma   90.00
#
_symmetry.space_group_name_H-M   'P 1'
#
loop_
_entity.id
_entity.type
_entity.pdbx_description
1 polymer ?
#
loop_
_entity_poly.entity_id
_entity_poly.type
_entity_poly.pdbx_seq_one_letter_code
_entity_poly.pdbx_strand_id
1 'polypeptide(L)' 'MEAKFCFICNLDEGIQEIIKKYASALTNIGVDFLNSEVEEAIYYCYQDLEDALRTTISYWYWKQNNGEDFDAQIFF' A
#
# COMPACT_ATOMS: atom_id res chain seq x y z
N MET A 1 -6.03 21.24 15.55
CA MET A 1 -6.06 19.77 15.63
C MET A 1 -6.90 19.32 14.45
N GLU A 2 -6.25 19.18 13.30
CA GLU A 2 -6.94 18.79 12.07
C GLU A 2 -7.31 17.32 12.18
N ALA A 3 -8.58 16.99 11.98
CA ALA A 3 -9.01 15.61 11.84
C ALA A 3 -8.30 15.07 10.59
N LYS A 4 -7.36 14.12 10.75
CA LYS A 4 -6.93 13.28 9.65
C LYS A 4 -8.18 12.53 9.17
N PHE A 5 -8.82 13.04 8.13
CA PHE A 5 -9.83 12.29 7.41
C PHE A 5 -9.15 11.02 6.89
N CYS A 6 -9.68 9.87 7.26
CA CYS A 6 -9.22 8.58 6.76
C CYS A 6 -9.39 8.57 5.22
N PHE A 7 -8.30 8.75 4.46
CA PHE A 7 -8.30 8.72 2.99
C PHE A 7 -8.99 7.46 2.48
N ILE A 8 -8.61 6.31 3.04
CA ILE A 8 -9.17 4.99 2.71
C ILE A 8 -10.69 4.96 2.90
N CYS A 9 -11.21 5.60 3.94
CA CYS A 9 -12.64 5.59 4.27
C CYS A 9 -13.48 6.38 3.26
N ASN A 10 -12.86 7.19 2.41
CA ASN A 10 -13.52 7.94 1.33
C ASN A 10 -13.43 7.25 -0.04
N LEU A 11 -12.77 6.09 -0.15
CA LEU A 11 -12.66 5.32 -1.39
C LEU A 11 -13.93 4.47 -1.61
N ASP A 12 -14.14 4.00 -2.84
CA ASP A 12 -15.26 3.09 -3.14
C ASP A 12 -15.15 1.81 -2.30
N GLU A 13 -16.30 1.22 -1.92
CA GLU A 13 -16.33 0.01 -1.07
C GLU A 13 -15.48 -1.14 -1.64
N GLY A 14 -15.48 -1.33 -2.96
CA GLY A 14 -14.65 -2.35 -3.61
C GLY A 14 -13.15 -2.13 -3.40
N ILE A 15 -12.70 -0.86 -3.43
CA ILE A 15 -11.31 -0.50 -3.17
C ILE A 15 -10.97 -0.66 -1.70
N GLN A 16 -11.88 -0.29 -0.80
CA GLN A 16 -11.70 -0.52 0.63
C GLN A 16 -11.51 -2.01 0.94
N GLU A 17 -12.31 -2.89 0.32
CA GLU A 17 -12.18 -4.34 0.51
C GLU A 17 -10.87 -4.90 -0.05
N ILE A 18 -10.39 -4.39 -1.20
CA ILE A 18 -9.06 -4.74 -1.72
C ILE A 18 -7.98 -4.33 -0.70
N ILE A 19 -7.98 -3.09 -0.22
CA ILE A 19 -6.98 -2.62 0.76
C ILE A 19 -7.05 -3.45 2.04
N LYS A 20 -8.24 -3.70 2.60
CA LYS A 20 -8.41 -4.53 3.80
C LYS A 20 -7.86 -5.95 3.63
N LYS A 21 -8.08 -6.57 2.46
CA LYS A 21 -7.57 -7.91 2.14
C LYS A 21 -6.05 -8.00 2.22
N TYR A 22 -5.33 -6.94 1.86
CA TYR A 22 -3.86 -6.91 1.87
C TYR A 22 -3.23 -6.14 3.04
N ALA A 23 -4.03 -5.41 3.82
CA ALA A 23 -3.55 -4.49 4.87
C ALA A 23 -2.55 -5.14 5.83
N SER A 24 -2.86 -6.35 6.33
CA SER A 24 -1.97 -7.07 7.27
C SER A 24 -0.58 -7.34 6.68
N ALA A 25 -0.53 -7.80 5.42
CA ALA A 25 0.74 -8.06 4.74
C ALA A 25 1.51 -6.76 4.46
N LEU A 26 0.81 -5.71 4.00
CA LEU A 26 1.41 -4.42 3.69
C LEU A 26 1.98 -3.73 4.95
N THR A 27 1.24 -3.76 6.06
CA THR A 27 1.73 -3.26 7.36
C THR A 27 2.93 -4.06 7.86
N ASN A 28 2.95 -5.39 7.71
CA ASN A 28 4.10 -6.21 8.10
C ASN A 28 5.37 -5.88 7.31
N ILE A 29 5.24 -5.44 6.06
CA ILE A 29 6.38 -5.02 5.24
C ILE A 29 6.72 -3.52 5.39
N GLY A 30 6.05 -2.81 6.30
CA GLY A 30 6.35 -1.42 6.66
C GLY A 30 5.53 -0.35 5.93
N VAL A 31 4.48 -0.70 5.20
CA VAL A 31 3.59 0.30 4.57
C VAL A 31 2.76 1.01 5.64
N ASP A 32 2.88 2.34 5.69
CA ASP A 32 2.05 3.22 6.51
C ASP A 32 0.95 3.87 5.67
N PHE A 33 -0.29 3.44 5.87
CA PHE A 33 -1.47 3.98 5.18
C PHE A 33 -1.85 5.41 5.59
N LEU A 34 -1.17 6.00 6.59
CA LEU A 34 -1.33 7.40 6.98
C LEU A 34 -0.26 8.31 6.36
N ASN A 35 0.64 7.75 5.54
CA ASN A 35 1.63 8.47 4.77
C ASN A 35 1.00 9.00 3.48
N SER A 36 1.14 10.31 3.22
CA SER A 36 0.61 10.98 2.03
C SER A 36 1.14 10.41 0.71
N GLU A 37 2.38 9.91 0.68
CA GLU A 37 2.96 9.26 -0.51
C GLU A 37 2.25 7.93 -0.82
N VAL A 38 1.92 7.17 0.23
CA VAL A 38 1.13 5.93 0.09
C VAL A 38 -0.29 6.24 -0.36
N GLU A 39 -0.91 7.29 0.18
CA GLU A 39 -2.24 7.76 -0.26
C GLU A 39 -2.23 8.18 -1.74
N GLU A 40 -1.23 8.97 -2.16
CA GLU A 40 -1.05 9.41 -3.54
C GLU A 40 -0.84 8.23 -4.49
N ALA A 41 -0.04 7.26 -4.11
CA ALA A 41 0.21 6.11 -4.98
C ALA A 41 -1.00 5.18 -5.09
N ILE A 42 -1.77 4.98 -4.02
CA ILE A 42 -3.08 4.30 -4.08
C ILE A 42 -4.01 5.02 -5.06
N TYR A 43 -4.02 6.35 -5.06
CA TYR A 43 -4.80 7.14 -6.00
C TYR A 43 -4.35 6.93 -7.46
N TYR A 44 -3.04 6.90 -7.74
CA TYR A 44 -2.55 6.69 -9.11
C TYR A 44 -2.71 5.26 -9.63
N CYS A 45 -2.69 4.26 -8.75
CA CYS A 45 -2.91 2.87 -9.14
C CYS A 45 -4.37 2.40 -8.98
N TYR A 46 -5.33 3.32 -8.80
CA TYR A 46 -6.72 2.98 -8.46
C TYR A 46 -7.36 1.91 -9.36
N GLN A 47 -7.09 1.95 -10.67
CA GLN A 47 -7.63 1.00 -11.65
C GLN A 47 -7.02 -0.41 -11.53
N ASP A 48 -5.73 -0.51 -11.18
CA ASP A 48 -4.96 -1.74 -11.12
C ASP A 48 -4.48 -2.05 -9.69
N LEU A 49 -5.21 -1.54 -8.69
CA LEU A 49 -4.75 -1.49 -7.30
C LEU A 49 -4.41 -2.87 -6.75
N GLU A 50 -5.26 -3.88 -6.97
CA GLU A 50 -5.01 -5.22 -6.46
C GLU A 50 -3.70 -5.82 -7.01
N ASP A 51 -3.41 -5.58 -8.29
CA ASP A 51 -2.17 -6.05 -8.93
C ASP A 51 -0.95 -5.26 -8.44
N ALA A 52 -1.09 -3.95 -8.23
CA ALA A 52 -0.05 -3.12 -7.62
C ALA A 52 0.32 -3.62 -6.21
N LEU A 53 -0.68 -3.85 -5.35
CA LEU A 53 -0.45 -4.36 -3.99
C LEU A 53 0.20 -5.74 -3.99
N ARG A 54 -0.27 -6.67 -4.84
CA ARG A 54 0.34 -8.01 -4.99
C ARG A 54 1.79 -7.92 -5.46
N THR A 55 2.07 -7.02 -6.39
CA THR A 55 3.41 -6.82 -6.94
C THR A 55 4.34 -6.26 -5.87
N THR A 56 3.91 -5.26 -5.10
CA THR A 56 4.69 -4.69 -3.99
C THR A 56 5.06 -5.75 -2.95
N ILE A 57 4.10 -6.56 -2.51
CA ILE A 57 4.34 -7.65 -1.55
C ILE A 57 5.32 -8.69 -2.14
N SER A 58 5.10 -9.09 -3.39
CA SER A 58 5.93 -10.10 -4.05
C SER A 58 7.37 -9.61 -4.25
N TYR A 59 7.53 -8.33 -4.60
CA TYR A 59 8.84 -7.70 -4.75
C TYR A 59 9.57 -7.58 -3.42
N TRP A 60 8.86 -7.23 -2.35
CA TRP A 60 9.42 -7.23 -1.00
C TRP A 60 10.00 -8.60 -0.63
N TYR A 61 9.23 -9.68 -0.82
CA TYR A 61 9.74 -11.04 -0.56
C TYR A 61 10.93 -11.39 -1.43
N TRP A 62 10.93 -10.99 -2.71
CA TRP A 62 12.07 -11.19 -3.59
C TRP A 62 13.32 -10.49 -3.06
N LYS A 63 13.22 -9.22 -2.63
CA LYS A 63 14.33 -8.48 -2.01
C LYS A 63 14.89 -9.19 -0.79
N GLN A 64 14.01 -9.58 0.14
CA GLN A 64 14.40 -10.30 1.35
C GLN A 64 15.12 -11.61 1.05
N ASN A 65 14.63 -12.38 0.06
CA ASN A 65 15.25 -13.65 -0.35
C ASN A 65 16.63 -13.47 -1.00
N ASN A 66 16.92 -12.29 -1.55
CA ASN A 66 18.22 -11.97 -2.15
C ASN A 66 19.15 -11.20 -1.20
N GLY A 67 18.76 -10.99 0.06
CA GLY A 67 19.54 -10.22 1.03
C GLY A 67 19.66 -8.74 0.67
N GLU A 68 18.69 -8.22 -0.09
CA GLU A 68 18.61 -6.81 -0.46
C GLU A 68 17.68 -6.05 0.49
N ASP A 69 18.07 -4.83 0.85
CA ASP A 69 17.21 -3.95 1.63
C ASP A 69 15.99 -3.51 0.81
N PHE A 70 14.86 -3.34 1.50
CA PHE A 70 13.63 -2.82 0.91
C PHE A 70 13.43 -1.37 1.33
N ASP A 71 13.63 -0.46 0.39
CA ASP A 71 13.27 0.95 0.54
C ASP A 71 11.84 1.16 0.00
N ALA A 72 10.87 1.27 0.92
CA ALA A 72 9.45 1.40 0.59
C ALA A 72 9.11 2.68 -0.19
N GLN A 73 10.01 3.67 -0.20
CA GLN A 73 9.87 4.95 -0.93
C GLN A 73 10.01 4.82 -2.45
N ILE A 74 10.47 3.68 -2.96
CA ILE A 74 10.74 3.50 -4.40
C ILE A 74 9.50 3.00 -5.18
N PHE A 75 8.47 2.51 -4.47
CA PHE A 75 7.34 1.80 -5.09
C PHE A 75 6.03 2.59 -5.16
N PHE A 76 5.98 3.76 -4.51
CA PHE A 76 4.79 4.58 -4.39
C PHE A 76 5.15 6.04 -4.65
#